data_AF-A0A7C4JK21-F1
#
_entry.id   AF-A0A7C4JK21-F1
#
_cell.length_a   1.000
_cell.length_b   1.000
_cell.length_c   1.000
_cell.angle_alpha   90.00
_cell.angle_beta   90.00
_cell.angle_gamma   90.00
#
_symmetry.space_group_name_H-M   'P 1'
#
loop_
_entity.id
_entity.type
_entity.pdbx_description
1 polymer ?
#
loop_
_entity_poly.entity_id
_entity_poly.type
_entity_poly.pdbx_seq_one_letter_code
_entity_poly.pdbx_strand_id
1 'polypeptide(L)' 'MPHPEFYKPYLTILMWGLVCEIIVLIYYTTNGKYPTEFYITLALFGITLGEIIRVISNIRKEVRGEL' A
#
# COMPACT_ATOMS: atom_id res chain seq x y z
N MET A 1 6.25 18.53 9.42
CA MET A 1 5.57 17.38 10.08
C MET A 1 4.22 17.24 9.41
N PRO A 2 3.88 16.11 8.77
CA PRO A 2 2.55 15.92 8.21
C PRO A 2 1.55 15.94 9.37
N HIS A 3 0.54 16.79 9.30
CA HIS A 3 -0.48 16.88 10.34
C HIS A 3 -1.24 15.55 10.44
N PRO A 4 -1.64 15.12 11.65
CA PRO A 4 -2.31 13.83 11.89
C PRO A 4 -3.57 13.62 11.05
N GLU A 5 -4.20 14.71 10.59
CA GLU A 5 -5.39 14.73 9.76
C GLU A 5 -5.15 14.24 8.31
N PHE A 6 -3.93 14.36 7.78
CA PHE A 6 -3.60 13.91 6.43
C PHE A 6 -3.34 12.42 6.32
N TYR A 7 -2.98 11.74 7.43
CA TYR A 7 -2.72 10.31 7.38
C TYR A 7 -3.97 9.49 7.11
N LYS A 8 -5.15 9.93 7.59
CA LYS A 8 -6.41 9.21 7.37
C LYS A 8 -6.77 9.05 5.90
N PRO A 9 -6.97 10.13 5.11
CA PRO A 9 -7.35 10.00 3.71
C PRO A 9 -6.24 9.35 2.87
N TYR A 10 -4.97 9.64 3.17
CA TYR A 10 -3.84 9.03 2.47
C TYR A 10 -3.78 7.51 2.69
N LEU A 11 -3.89 7.05 3.94
CA LEU A 11 -3.91 5.63 4.27
C LEU A 11 -5.14 4.94 3.68
N THR A 12 -6.30 5.60 3.66
CA THR A 12 -7.51 5.07 3.00
C THR A 12 -7.27 4.83 1.50
N ILE A 13 -6.64 5.77 0.79
CA ILE A 13 -6.31 5.60 -0.63
C ILE A 13 -5.33 4.43 -0.83
N LEU A 14 -4.27 4.36 -0.01
CA LEU A 14 -3.31 3.25 -0.07
C LEU A 14 -3.97 1.90 0.18
N MET A 15 -4.89 1.81 1.15
CA MET A 15 -5.61 0.58 1.45
C MET A 15 -6.55 0.17 0.31
N TRP A 16 -7.27 1.10 -0.32
CA TRP A 16 -8.09 0.80 -1.50
C TRP A 16 -7.23 0.39 -2.70
N GLY A 17 -6.08 1.04 -2.91
CA GLY A 17 -5.09 0.65 -3.92
C GLY A 17 -4.61 -0.77 -3.71
N LEU A 18 -4.24 -1.13 -2.47
CA LEU A 18 -3.79 -2.47 -2.09
C LEU A 18 -4.85 -3.54 -2.40
N VAL A 19 -6.13 -3.26 -2.11
CA VAL A 19 -7.23 -4.17 -2.44
C VAL A 19 -7.33 -4.39 -3.95
N CYS A 20 -7.26 -3.32 -4.74
CA CYS A 20 -7.28 -3.42 -6.21
C CYS A 20 -6.07 -4.22 -6.74
N GLU A 21 -4.87 -3.96 -6.23
CA GLU A 21 -3.66 -4.68 -6.61
C GLU A 21 -3.79 -6.18 -6.31
N ILE A 22 -4.30 -6.55 -5.13
CA ILE A 22 -4.55 -7.96 -4.76
C ILE A 22 -5.52 -8.61 -5.73
N ILE A 23 -6.64 -7.95 -6.05
CA ILE A 23 -7.64 -8.49 -6.99
C ILE A 23 -7.01 -8.74 -8.37
N VAL A 24 -6.22 -7.78 -8.87
CA VAL A 24 -5.56 -7.89 -10.18
C VAL A 24 -4.50 -8.98 -10.18
N LEU A 25 -3.68 -9.08 -9.14
CA LEU A 25 -2.67 -10.13 -8.99
C LEU A 25 -3.33 -11.52 -8.94
N ILE A 26 -4.42 -11.67 -8.19
CA ILE A 26 -5.21 -12.92 -8.16
C ILE A 26 -5.75 -13.23 -9.55
N TYR A 27 -6.34 -12.25 -10.25
CA TYR A 27 -6.86 -12.42 -11.60
C TYR A 27 -5.79 -12.93 -12.58
N TYR A 28 -4.61 -12.33 -12.61
CA TYR A 28 -3.54 -12.79 -13.49
C TYR A 28 -3.02 -14.18 -13.11
N THR A 29 -2.89 -14.44 -11.80
CA THR A 29 -2.42 -15.73 -11.28
C THR A 29 -3.39 -16.87 -11.63
N THR A 30 -4.71 -16.65 -11.48
CA THR A 30 -5.72 -17.67 -11.79
C THR A 30 -5.89 -17.91 -13.29
N ASN A 31 -5.65 -16.90 -14.12
CA ASN A 31 -5.68 -17.03 -15.58
C ASN A 31 -4.36 -17.57 -16.16
N GLY A 32 -3.31 -17.74 -15.35
CA GLY A 32 -2.00 -18.25 -15.77
C GLY A 32 -1.28 -17.38 -16.80
N LYS A 33 -1.67 -16.10 -16.93
CA LYS A 33 -1.08 -15.14 -17.85
C LYS A 33 -0.27 -14.13 -17.06
N TYR A 34 1.03 -14.05 -17.33
CA TYR A 34 1.95 -13.12 -16.68
C TYR A 34 2.48 -12.07 -17.69
N PRO A 35 1.62 -11.19 -18.22
CA PRO A 35 2.06 -10.15 -19.13
C PRO A 35 2.78 -9.02 -18.35
N THR A 36 3.34 -8.04 -19.06
CA THR A 36 4.10 -6.94 -18.45
C THR A 36 3.32 -6.22 -17.35
N GLU A 37 2.01 -6.07 -17.53
CA GLU A 37 1.09 -5.47 -16.57
C GLU A 37 1.12 -6.17 -15.21
N PHE A 38 1.24 -7.51 -15.18
CA PHE A 38 1.33 -8.26 -13.94
C PHE A 38 2.56 -7.86 -13.11
N TYR A 39 3.73 -7.74 -13.77
CA TYR A 39 4.96 -7.36 -13.09
C TYR A 39 4.93 -5.91 -12.61
N ILE A 40 4.29 -5.01 -13.38
CA ILE A 40 4.05 -3.63 -12.95
C ILE A 40 3.14 -3.60 -11.72
N THR A 41 2.03 -4.35 -11.74
CA THR A 41 1.14 -4.45 -10.58
C THR A 41 1.86 -5.05 -9.37
N LEU A 42 2.73 -6.04 -9.57
CA LEU A 42 3.53 -6.64 -8.50
C LEU A 42 4.53 -5.65 -7.89
N ALA A 43 5.18 -4.84 -8.71
CA ALA A 43 6.07 -3.78 -8.24
C ALA A 43 5.30 -2.69 -7.48
N LEU A 44 4.15 -2.26 -8.01
CA LEU A 44 3.25 -1.31 -7.33
C LEU A 44 2.79 -1.85 -5.99
N PHE A 45 2.40 -3.13 -5.92
CA PHE A 45 2.04 -3.79 -4.67
C PHE A 45 3.15 -3.73 -3.61
N GLY A 46 4.40 -3.96 -4.02
CA GLY A 46 5.56 -3.79 -3.14
C GLY A 46 5.72 -2.35 -2.62
N ILE A 47 5.55 -1.36 -3.49
CA ILE A 47 5.61 0.06 -3.14
C ILE A 47 4.48 0.44 -2.18
N THR A 48 3.24 0.05 -2.49
CA THR A 48 2.04 0.31 -1.68
C THR A 48 2.19 -0.28 -0.29
N LEU A 49 2.67 -1.53 -0.16
CA LEU A 49 3.00 -2.13 1.13
C LEU A 49 4.09 -1.35 1.89
N GLY A 50 5.15 -0.93 1.20
CA GLY A 50 6.23 -0.15 1.79
C GLY A 50 5.75 1.18 2.38
N GLU A 51 4.94 1.92 1.62
CA GLU A 51 4.35 3.19 2.06
C GLU A 51 3.40 2.99 3.25
N ILE A 52 2.54 1.96 3.23
CA ILE A 52 1.66 1.64 4.36
C ILE A 52 2.47 1.35 5.63
N ILE A 53 3.52 0.51 5.53
CA ILE A 53 4.38 0.17 6.67
C ILE A 53 5.09 1.42 7.20
N ARG A 54 5.58 2.28 6.31
CA ARG A 54 6.24 3.55 6.68
C ARG A 54 5.29 4.48 7.41
N VAL A 55 4.06 4.66 6.91
CA VAL A 55 3.05 5.50 7.55
C VAL A 55 2.66 4.95 8.92
N ILE A 56 2.38 3.64 9.02
CA ILE A 56 2.05 3.00 10.31
C ILE A 56 3.21 3.12 11.30
N SER A 57 4.45 2.95 10.84
CA SER A 57 5.64 3.08 11.68
C SER A 57 5.80 4.51 12.20
N ASN A 58 5.52 5.52 11.38
CA ASN A 58 5.54 6.92 11.80
C ASN A 58 4.44 7.21 12.83
N ILE A 59 3.20 6.77 12.58
CA ILE A 59 2.08 6.93 13.53
C ILE A 59 2.42 6.24 14.86
N ARG A 60 2.99 5.04 14.82
CA ARG A 60 3.37 4.30 16.04
C ARG A 60 4.44 5.04 16.85
N LYS A 61 5.44 5.64 16.19
CA LYS A 61 6.48 6.44 16.86
C LYS A 61 5.89 7.68 17.54
N GLU A 62 4.96 8.35 16.85
CA GLU A 62 4.27 9.53 17.37
C GLU A 62 3.38 9.19 18.58
N VAL A 63 2.66 8.06 18.53
CA VAL A 63 1.87 7.56 19.67
C VAL A 63 2.74 7.11 20.86
N ARG A 64 3.94 6.60 20.61
CA ARG A 64 4.85 6.11 21.66
C ARG A 64 5.60 7.22 22.39
N GLY A 65 5.43 8.48 21.98
CA GLY A 65 6.11 9.63 22.59
C GLY A 65 7.62 9.66 22.34
N GLU A 66 8.10 9.01 21.27
CA GLU A 66 9.52 9.01 20.86
C GLU A 66 9.86 10.17 19.89
N LEU A 67 9.03 11.21 19.84
CA LEU A 67 9.22 12.44 19.04
C LEU A 67 9.08 13.69 19.91
#